data_AF-A0A2A5F6S5-F1
#
_entry.id   AF-A0A2A5F6S5-F1
#
_cell.length_a   1.000
_cell.length_b   1.000
_cell.length_c   1.000
_cell.angle_alpha   90.00
_cell.angle_beta   90.00
_cell.angle_gamma   90.00
#
_symmetry.space_group_name_H-M   'P 1'
#
loop_
_entity.id
_entity.type
_entity.pdbx_description
1 polymer ?
#
loop_
_entity_poly.entity_id
_entity_poly.type
_entity_poly.pdbx_seq_one_letter_code
_entity_poly.pdbx_strand_id
1 'polypeptide(L)' 'MSFTADLHLHSRYAYACSKNLTLANLAAWAKVKGIDLLSSADFTHPAWLAELTEGLQPAGEGFFHSMA' A
#
# COMPACT_ATOMS: atom_id res chain seq x y z
N MET A 1 15.76 1.69 -14.52
CA MET A 1 14.30 1.86 -14.42
C MET A 1 14.05 2.98 -13.42
N SER A 2 13.08 3.86 -13.67
CA SER A 2 12.74 4.97 -12.75
C SER A 2 11.32 4.75 -12.25
N PHE A 3 11.06 5.12 -11.00
CA PHE A 3 9.73 5.05 -10.38
C PHE A 3 9.36 6.41 -9.82
N THR A 4 8.12 6.83 -10.04
CA THR A 4 7.45 7.82 -9.20
C THR A 4 6.93 7.09 -7.97
N ALA A 5 7.54 7.34 -6.81
CA ALA A 5 7.25 6.62 -5.59
C ALA A 5 6.69 7.53 -4.50
N ASP A 6 5.65 7.05 -3.80
CA ASP A 6 5.21 7.62 -2.53
C ASP A 6 5.58 6.66 -1.41
N LEU A 7 6.55 7.07 -0.60
CA LEU A 7 7.13 6.21 0.44
C LEU A 7 6.61 6.54 1.84
N HIS A 8 5.82 7.61 2.00
CA HIS A 8 5.28 8.03 3.29
C HIS A 8 3.77 8.25 3.18
N LEU A 9 3.04 7.17 3.40
CA LEU A 9 1.60 7.15 3.54
C LEU A 9 1.21 6.39 4.80
N HIS A 10 -0.07 6.45 5.13
CA HIS A 10 -0.65 5.78 6.27
C HIS A 10 -1.73 4.78 5.85
N SER A 11 -1.95 3.79 6.70
CA SER A 11 -3.04 2.82 6.61
C SER A 11 -4.35 3.41 7.15
N ARG A 12 -5.46 2.68 6.97
CA ARG A 12 -6.75 3.01 7.60
C ARG A 12 -6.75 2.94 9.15
N TYR A 13 -5.68 2.39 9.72
CA TYR A 13 -5.49 2.25 11.17
C TYR A 13 -4.72 3.41 11.79
N ALA A 14 -4.04 4.23 10.99
CA ALA A 14 -3.45 5.45 11.50
C ALA A 14 -4.50 6.40 12.07
N TYR A 15 -4.09 7.14 13.10
CA TYR A 15 -4.94 8.14 13.71
C TYR A 15 -5.27 9.27 12.72
N ALA A 16 -6.49 9.78 12.80
CA ALA A 16 -7.00 10.86 11.92
C ALA A 16 -6.89 10.58 10.41
N CYS A 17 -6.73 9.32 10.00
CA CYS A 17 -6.69 8.92 8.60
C CYS A 17 -8.04 8.34 8.12
N SER A 18 -8.28 8.41 6.80
CA SER A 18 -9.50 7.91 6.19
C SER A 18 -9.63 6.39 6.34
N LYS A 19 -10.83 5.92 6.68
CA LYS A 19 -11.15 4.48 6.73
C LYS A 19 -11.15 3.82 5.35
N ASN A 20 -11.15 4.62 4.29
CA ASN A 20 -11.09 4.15 2.90
C ASN A 20 -9.66 3.93 2.41
N LEU A 21 -8.62 4.04 3.24
CA LEU A 21 -7.24 3.67 2.90
C LEU A 21 -7.07 2.14 2.89
N THR A 22 -7.76 1.49 1.96
CA THR A 22 -7.68 0.05 1.68
C THR A 22 -6.68 -0.19 0.54
N LEU A 23 -6.13 -1.41 0.42
CA LEU A 23 -5.23 -1.77 -0.68
C LEU A 23 -5.81 -1.43 -2.06
N ALA A 24 -7.08 -1.77 -2.30
CA ALA A 24 -7.75 -1.48 -3.57
C ALA A 24 -7.84 0.03 -3.86
N ASN A 25 -8.21 0.84 -2.87
CA ASN A 25 -8.33 2.29 -3.05
C ASN A 25 -6.96 2.95 -3.20
N LEU A 26 -5.97 2.54 -2.42
CA LEU A 26 -4.60 3.03 -2.53
C LEU A 26 -4.04 2.76 -3.94
N ALA A 27 -4.20 1.53 -4.45
CA ALA A 27 -3.78 1.17 -5.80
C ALA A 27 -4.54 1.94 -6.88
N ALA A 28 -5.86 2.11 -6.75
CA ALA A 28 -6.66 2.88 -7.70
C ALA A 28 -6.22 4.35 -7.76
N TRP A 29 -6.01 4.99 -6.60
CA TRP A 29 -5.57 6.39 -6.56
C TRP A 29 -4.11 6.57 -6.99
N ALA A 30 -3.23 5.59 -6.76
CA ALA A 30 -1.88 5.62 -7.30
C ALA A 30 -1.89 5.66 -8.84
N LYS A 31 -2.73 4.83 -9.48
CA LYS A 31 -2.93 4.84 -10.94
C LYS A 31 -3.42 6.20 -11.45
N VAL A 32 -4.42 6.79 -10.78
CA VAL A 32 -4.95 8.12 -11.14
C VAL A 32 -3.88 9.21 -11.01
N LYS A 33 -3.01 9.12 -10.00
CA LYS A 33 -1.95 10.10 -9.73
C LYS A 33 -0.66 9.87 -10.52
N GLY A 34 -0.53 8.74 -11.23
CA GLY A 34 0.71 8.36 -11.90
C GLY A 34 1.84 7.96 -10.94
N ILE A 35 1.50 7.36 -9.80
CA ILE A 35 2.46 6.82 -8.83
C ILE A 35 2.69 5.34 -9.16
N ASP A 36 3.93 4.98 -9.42
CA ASP A 36 4.34 3.62 -9.82
C ASP A 36 4.55 2.70 -8.60
N LEU A 37 4.96 3.26 -7.46
CA LEU A 37 5.30 2.50 -6.25
C LEU A 37 4.75 3.18 -5.00
N LEU A 38 4.14 2.39 -4.12
CA LEU A 38 3.71 2.81 -2.79
C LEU A 38 4.49 2.05 -1.71
N SER A 39 4.76 2.69 -0.56
CA SER A 39 5.19 1.94 0.62
C SER A 39 4.06 1.09 1.19
N SER A 40 4.42 0.08 1.99
CA SER A 40 3.46 -0.76 2.70
C SER A 40 2.64 0.01 3.72
N ALA A 41 3.12 1.18 4.17
CA ALA A 41 2.56 2.04 5.22
C ALA A 41 2.34 1.32 6.55
N ASP A 42 2.70 1.90 7.70
CA ASP A 42 2.32 1.39 9.04
C ASP A 42 2.42 -0.14 9.24
N PHE A 43 3.37 -0.83 8.59
CA PHE A 43 3.38 -2.29 8.51
C PHE A 43 3.59 -2.98 9.88
N THR A 44 3.96 -2.21 10.89
CA THR A 44 4.08 -2.65 12.29
C THR A 44 2.71 -2.77 12.98
N HIS A 45 1.63 -2.22 12.41
CA HIS A 45 0.28 -2.39 12.92
C HIS A 45 -0.26 -3.80 12.60
N PRO A 46 -0.64 -4.62 13.60
CA PRO A 46 -0.89 -6.05 13.41
C PRO A 46 -2.05 -6.34 12.45
N ALA A 47 -3.17 -5.59 12.53
CA ALA A 47 -4.29 -5.79 11.62
C ALA A 47 -3.99 -5.32 10.19
N TRP A 48 -3.10 -4.33 10.04
CA TRP A 48 -2.70 -3.88 8.70
C TRP A 48 -1.74 -4.87 8.06
N LEU A 49 -0.79 -5.40 8.84
CA LEU A 49 0.11 -6.44 8.38
C LEU A 49 -0.64 -7.70 7.92
N ALA A 50 -1.72 -8.08 8.61
CA ALA A 50 -2.58 -9.17 8.19
C ALA A 50 -3.22 -8.90 6.81
N GLU A 51 -3.78 -7.70 6.61
CA GLU A 51 -4.35 -7.29 5.31
C GLU A 51 -3.30 -7.25 4.18
N LEU A 52 -2.10 -6.74 4.48
CA LEU A 52 -0.98 -6.75 3.53
C LEU A 52 -0.60 -8.18 3.13
N THR A 53 -0.53 -9.09 4.10
CA THR A 53 -0.14 -10.49 3.89
C THR A 53 -1.21 -11.27 3.10
N GLU A 54 -2.49 -10.96 3.33
CA GLU A 54 -3.61 -11.58 2.60
C GLU A 54 -3.77 -11.01 1.18
N GLY A 55 -3.57 -9.69 1.02
CA GLY A 55 -3.89 -8.97 -0.22
C GLY A 55 -2.74 -8.77 -1.19
N LEU A 56 -1.50 -9.09 -0.79
CA LEU A 56 -0.31 -8.89 -1.61
C LEU A 56 0.46 -10.20 -1.87
N GLN A 57 1.03 -10.32 -3.07
CA GLN A 57 1.97 -11.39 -3.42
C GLN A 57 3.39 -10.84 -3.58
N PRO A 58 4.41 -11.57 -3.10
CA PRO A 58 5.81 -11.22 -3.34
C PRO A 58 6.12 -11.17 -4.84
N ALA A 59 6.78 -10.10 -5.28
CA ALA A 59 7.26 -9.91 -6.65
C ALA A 59 8.80 -10.02 -6.76
N GLY A 60 9.49 -10.33 -5.66
CA GLY A 60 10.95 -10.39 -5.56
C GLY A 60 11.56 -9.05 -5.12
N GLU A 61 12.80 -9.10 -4.62
CA GLU A 61 13.59 -7.90 -4.23
C GLU A 61 12.90 -6.95 -3.24
N GLY A 62 11.97 -7.47 -2.42
CA GLY A 62 11.18 -6.67 -1.47
C GLY A 62 9.96 -5.97 -2.08
N PHE A 63 9.68 -6.18 -3.37
CA PHE A 63 8.45 -5.72 -4.03
C PHE A 63 7.28 -6.67 -3.81
N PHE A 64 6.08 -6.09 -3.88
CA PHE A 64 4.82 -6.79 -3.73
C PHE A 64 3.83 -6.28 -4.77
N HIS A 65 2.98 -7.17 -5.28
CA HIS A 65 1.87 -6.82 -6.16
C HIS A 65 0.54 -7.09 -5.46
N SER A 66 -0.43 -6.21 -5.69
CA SER A 66 -1.79 -6.46 -5.24
C SER A 66 -2.38 -7.62 -6.02
N MET A 67 -3.09 -8.52 -5.32
CA MET A 67 -3.86 -9.59 -5.95
C MET A 67 -5.21 -9.13 -6.54
N ALA A 68 -5.52 -7.82 -6.44
CA ALA A 68 -6.77 -7.22 -6.89
C ALA A 68 -6.66 -6.65 -8.32
#